data_AF-A0A2U3I7H4-F1
#
_entry.id   AF-A0A2U3I7H4-F1
#
_cell.length_a   1.000
_cell.length_b   1.000
_cell.length_c   1.000
_cell.angle_alpha   90.00
_cell.angle_beta   90.00
_cell.angle_gamma   90.00
#
_symmetry.space_group_name_H-M   'P 1'
#
loop_
_entity.id
_entity.type
_entity.pdbx_description
1 polymer ?
#
loop_
_entity_poly.entity_id
_entity_poly.type
_entity_poly.pdbx_seq_one_letter_code
_entity_poly.pdbx_strand_id
1 'polypeptide(L)'
;MCTDYSPACTCYRDAREYQREQTRQAVGSRIEHAVLALLDNPAALVASALAVRLADLIRAQLDDGERVSDLLVTHHGGAFFWLEGDGAQHHARFDDAVNAAPIRLVA
;
A
#
# COMPACT_ATOMS: atom_id res chain seq x y z
N MET A 1 0.71 -13.57 -11.69
CA MET A 1 2.08 -14.10 -11.80
C MET A 1 2.47 -14.16 -13.27
N CYS A 2 3.48 -13.41 -13.69
CA CYS A 2 4.18 -13.70 -14.94
C CYS A 2 5.35 -14.63 -14.57
N THR A 3 5.29 -15.88 -15.02
CA THR A 3 6.27 -16.94 -14.68
C THR A 3 7.42 -17.07 -15.67
N ASP A 4 7.44 -16.27 -16.75
CA ASP A 4 8.45 -16.42 -17.80
C ASP A 4 9.37 -15.19 -17.87
N TYR A 5 10.61 -15.38 -17.43
CA TYR A 5 11.75 -14.55 -17.81
C TYR A 5 12.10 -14.83 -19.29
N SER A 6 11.24 -14.37 -20.19
CA SER A 6 11.59 -14.20 -21.60
C SER A 6 11.89 -12.72 -21.84
N PRO A 7 13.01 -12.35 -22.46
CA PRO A 7 13.31 -10.96 -22.83
C PRO A 7 12.30 -10.38 -23.85
N ALA A 8 11.34 -11.19 -24.31
CA ALA A 8 10.28 -10.84 -25.24
C ALA A 8 8.88 -10.82 -24.58
N CYS A 9 8.77 -10.37 -23.32
CA CYS A 9 7.46 -9.98 -22.81
C CYS A 9 7.06 -8.67 -23.54
N THR A 10 6.20 -8.76 -24.56
CA THR A 10 5.70 -7.66 -25.42
C THR A 10 4.89 -6.59 -24.66
N CYS A 11 4.91 -6.60 -23.33
CA CYS A 11 4.18 -5.67 -22.46
C CYS A 11 4.78 -4.26 -22.44
N TYR A 12 6.04 -4.09 -22.86
CA TYR A 12 6.73 -2.80 -22.84
C TYR A 12 7.32 -2.48 -24.21
N ARG A 13 7.20 -1.22 -24.66
CA ARG A 13 7.66 -0.78 -25.99
C ARG A 13 9.18 -0.72 -26.10
N ASP A 14 9.86 -0.40 -25.00
CA ASP A 14 11.31 -0.32 -24.94
C ASP A 14 11.86 -0.52 -23.51
N ALA A 15 13.19 -0.63 -23.40
CA ALA A 15 13.88 -0.82 -22.13
C ALA A 15 13.70 0.37 -21.16
N ARG A 16 13.47 1.59 -21.64
CA ARG A 16 13.25 2.77 -20.78
C ARG A 16 11.86 2.73 -20.14
N GLU A 17 10.85 2.26 -20.86
CA GLU A 17 9.52 2.00 -20.32
C GLU A 17 9.58 0.91 -19.24
N TYR A 18 10.29 -0.19 -19.51
CA TYR A 18 10.49 -1.24 -18.52
C TYR A 18 11.22 -0.74 -17.25
N GLN A 19 12.30 0.02 -17.39
CA GLN A 19 13.03 0.59 -16.24
C GLN A 19 12.18 1.56 -15.42
N ARG A 20 11.36 2.39 -16.07
CA ARG A 20 10.41 3.27 -15.38
C ARG A 20 9.38 2.47 -14.58
N GLU A 21 8.86 1.41 -15.17
CA GLU A 21 7.90 0.54 -14.48
C GLU A 21 8.52 -0.21 -13.30
N GLN A 22 9.74 -0.74 -13.45
CA GLN A 22 10.48 -1.32 -12.33
C GLN A 22 10.70 -0.30 -11.20
N THR A 23 11.06 0.94 -11.55
CA THR A 23 11.23 2.00 -10.55
C THR A 23 9.92 2.31 -9.84
N ARG A 24 8.80 2.39 -10.59
CA ARG A 24 7.46 2.59 -10.03
C ARG A 24 7.09 1.47 -9.06
N GLN A 25 7.32 0.21 -9.45
CA GLN A 25 7.06 -0.97 -8.60
C GLN A 25 7.93 -0.98 -7.35
N ALA A 26 9.22 -0.64 -7.46
CA ALA A 26 10.12 -0.56 -6.32
C ALA A 26 9.70 0.53 -5.32
N VAL A 27 9.20 1.67 -5.81
CA VAL A 27 8.62 2.73 -4.96
C VAL A 27 7.34 2.25 -4.28
N GLY A 28 6.43 1.64 -5.04
CA GLY A 28 5.18 1.05 -4.50
C GLY A 28 5.48 0.04 -3.39
N SER A 29 6.34 -0.94 -3.68
CA SER A 29 6.73 -1.97 -2.72
C SER A 29 7.38 -1.40 -1.46
N ARG A 30 8.19 -0.34 -1.57
CA ARG A 30 8.76 0.31 -0.38
C ARG A 30 7.69 0.96 0.50
N ILE A 31 6.69 1.60 -0.12
CA ILE A 31 5.57 2.19 0.62
C ILE A 31 4.73 1.09 1.27
N GLU A 32 4.47 0.00 0.55
CA GLU A 32 3.70 -1.14 1.05
C GLU A 32 4.33 -1.75 2.30
N HIS A 33 5.64 -2.03 2.27
CA HIS A 33 6.37 -2.52 3.43
C HIS A 33 6.38 -1.51 4.60
N ALA A 34 6.51 -0.22 4.32
CA ALA A 34 6.48 0.81 5.36
C ALA A 34 5.12 0.89 6.05
N VAL A 35 4.02 0.73 5.30
CA VAL A 35 2.66 0.67 5.85
C VAL A 35 2.50 -0.57 6.73
N LEU A 36 2.87 -1.76 6.24
CA LEU A 36 2.78 -3.00 7.03
C LEU A 36 3.60 -2.92 8.32
N ALA A 37 4.83 -2.37 8.25
CA ALA A 37 5.67 -2.16 9.42
C ALA A 37 5.04 -1.21 10.44
N LEU A 38 4.36 -0.14 9.98
CA LEU A 38 3.62 0.76 10.87
C LEU A 38 2.41 0.06 11.50
N LEU A 39 1.64 -0.72 10.73
CA LEU A 39 0.48 -1.44 11.24
C LEU A 39 0.86 -2.42 12.35
N ASP A 40 2.00 -3.11 12.21
CA ASP A 40 2.52 -4.01 13.25
C ASP A 40 3.17 -3.26 14.42
N ASN A 41 3.91 -2.18 14.14
CA ASN A 41 4.56 -1.35 15.15
C ASN A 41 4.43 0.16 14.83
N PRO A 42 3.58 0.90 15.57
CA PRO A 42 3.40 2.34 15.36
C PRO A 42 4.66 3.18 15.53
N ALA A 43 5.70 2.67 16.19
CA ALA A 43 6.98 3.36 16.40
C ALA A 43 8.01 3.10 15.28
N ALA A 44 7.62 2.50 14.14
CA ALA A 44 8.52 2.28 13.02
C ALA A 44 9.13 3.59 12.49
N LEU A 45 10.47 3.70 12.55
CA LEU A 45 11.21 4.96 12.35
C LEU A 45 11.32 5.43 10.90
N VAL A 46 11.07 4.55 9.91
CA VAL A 46 11.31 4.82 8.49
C VAL A 46 10.02 4.67 7.70
N ALA A 47 9.21 5.73 7.73
CA ALA A 47 7.97 5.81 6.95
C ALA A 47 7.88 7.13 6.19
N SER A 48 7.40 7.06 4.94
CA SER A 48 7.00 8.26 4.21
C SER A 48 5.69 8.81 4.76
N ALA A 49 5.42 10.11 4.54
CA ALA A 49 4.14 10.71 4.93
C ALA A 49 2.92 9.99 4.32
N LEU A 50 3.08 9.43 3.11
CA LEU A 50 2.06 8.62 2.48
C LEU A 50 1.82 7.31 3.23
N ALA A 51 2.88 6.61 3.66
CA ALA A 51 2.76 5.37 4.41
C ALA A 51 2.07 5.58 5.76
N VAL A 52 2.40 6.66 6.48
CA VAL A 52 1.73 7.04 7.73
C VAL A 52 0.23 7.24 7.50
N ARG A 53 -0.14 8.06 6.51
CA ARG A 53 -1.56 8.32 6.22
C ARG A 53 -2.33 7.06 5.82
N LEU A 54 -1.73 6.16 5.02
CA LEU A 54 -2.37 4.90 4.64
C LEU A 54 -2.55 3.97 5.84
N ALA A 55 -1.52 3.86 6.70
CA ALA A 55 -1.62 3.06 7.92
C ALA A 55 -2.74 3.57 8.83
N ASP A 56 -2.87 4.89 9.00
CA ASP A 56 -3.95 5.49 9.79
C ASP A 56 -5.33 5.21 9.20
N LEU A 57 -5.49 5.31 7.88
CA LEU A 57 -6.75 4.98 7.21
C LEU A 57 -7.15 3.52 7.36
N ILE A 58 -6.19 2.62 7.30
CA ILE A 58 -6.43 1.19 7.43
C ILE A 58 -6.80 0.88 8.88
N ARG A 59 -6.02 1.37 9.87
CA ARG A 59 -6.34 1.20 11.30
C ARG A 59 -7.74 1.68 11.66
N ALA A 60 -8.21 2.77 11.07
CA ALA A 60 -9.57 3.28 11.31
C ALA A 60 -10.69 2.34 10.84
N GLN A 61 -10.37 1.34 10.01
CA GLN A 61 -11.29 0.33 9.50
C GLN A 61 -11.13 -1.03 10.20
N LEU A 62 -10.06 -1.23 10.98
CA LEU A 62 -9.79 -2.50 11.65
C LEU A 62 -10.52 -2.57 12.99
N ASP A 63 -11.07 -3.73 13.29
CA ASP A 63 -11.51 -4.09 14.63
C ASP A 63 -10.32 -4.51 15.51
N ASP A 64 -10.51 -4.50 16.83
CA ASP A 64 -9.46 -4.86 17.79
C ASP A 64 -8.94 -6.28 17.54
N GLY A 65 -7.63 -6.37 17.25
CA GLY A 65 -6.93 -7.64 17.02
C GLY A 65 -6.87 -8.10 15.57
N GLU A 66 -7.51 -7.39 14.63
CA GLU A 66 -7.35 -7.68 13.21
C GLU A 66 -5.93 -7.32 12.73
N ARG A 67 -5.39 -8.16 11.84
CA ARG A 67 -4.06 -8.00 11.28
C ARG A 67 -4.11 -8.03 9.77
N VAL A 68 -3.38 -7.10 9.16
CA VAL A 68 -3.24 -7.01 7.70
C VAL A 68 -2.09 -7.92 7.26
N SER A 69 -2.38 -8.84 6.36
CA SER A 69 -1.42 -9.79 5.80
C SER A 69 -0.69 -9.26 4.58
N ASP A 70 -1.41 -8.53 3.72
CA ASP A 70 -0.87 -7.99 2.47
C ASP A 70 -1.56 -6.67 2.09
N LEU A 71 -0.89 -5.87 1.27
CA LEU A 71 -1.29 -4.54 0.87
C LEU A 71 -0.78 -4.21 -0.54
N LEU A 72 -1.65 -3.62 -1.36
CA LEU A 72 -1.31 -3.06 -2.66
C LEU A 72 -1.63 -1.56 -2.70
N VAL A 73 -0.61 -0.72 -2.87
CA VAL A 73 -0.78 0.73 -2.98
C VAL A 73 -1.26 1.09 -4.38
N THR A 74 -2.33 1.86 -4.46
CA THR A 74 -2.90 2.29 -5.73
C THR A 74 -2.35 3.66 -6.15
N HIS A 75 -2.26 3.88 -7.46
CA HIS A 75 -1.87 5.16 -8.03
C HIS A 75 -2.94 6.26 -7.85
N HIS A 76 -4.16 5.89 -7.43
CA HIS A 76 -5.28 6.81 -7.23
C HIS A 76 -5.40 7.33 -5.79
N GLY A 77 -4.41 7.09 -4.93
CA GLY A 77 -4.43 7.61 -3.56
C GLY A 77 -5.23 6.74 -2.60
N GLY A 78 -4.88 5.46 -2.54
CA GLY A 78 -5.44 4.51 -1.59
C GLY A 78 -4.63 3.22 -1.56
N ALA A 79 -5.14 2.23 -0.86
CA ALA A 79 -4.57 0.89 -0.84
C ALA A 79 -5.66 -0.18 -0.74
N PHE A 80 -5.48 -1.26 -1.50
CA PHE A 80 -6.19 -2.51 -1.23
C PHE A 80 -5.42 -3.28 -0.16
N PHE A 81 -6.12 -3.94 0.75
CA PHE A 81 -5.50 -4.74 1.80
C PHE A 81 -6.30 -6.01 2.09
N TRP A 82 -5.64 -7.00 2.70
CA TRP A 82 -6.22 -8.28 3.06
C TRP A 82 -5.95 -8.58 4.52
N LEU A 83 -6.94 -9.09 5.25
CA LEU A 83 -6.76 -9.49 6.64
C LEU A 83 -6.24 -10.92 6.72
N GLU A 84 -5.57 -11.24 7.83
CA GLU A 84 -5.23 -12.62 8.15
C GLU A 84 -6.52 -13.43 8.40
N GLY A 85 -6.80 -14.39 7.52
CA GLY A 85 -7.81 -15.43 7.76
C GLY A 85 -9.22 -15.17 7.20
N ASP A 86 -9.54 -13.97 6.72
CA ASP A 86 -10.85 -13.69 6.11
C ASP A 86 -10.88 -13.94 4.59
N GLY A 87 -9.72 -13.87 3.93
CA GLY A 87 -9.57 -13.99 2.48
C GLY A 87 -10.23 -12.86 1.68
N ALA A 88 -10.71 -11.80 2.34
CA ALA A 88 -11.43 -10.71 1.71
C ALA A 88 -10.49 -9.55 1.34
N GLN A 89 -10.80 -8.89 0.21
CA GLN A 89 -10.12 -7.65 -0.18
C GLN A 89 -10.90 -6.48 0.40
N HIS A 90 -10.18 -5.62 1.13
CA HIS A 90 -10.66 -4.35 1.67
C HIS A 90 -10.01 -3.18 0.94
N HIS A 91 -10.59 -1.99 1.05
CA HIS A 91 -10.11 -0.81 0.33
C HIS A 91 -10.12 0.44 1.21
N ALA A 92 -8.95 1.05 1.37
CA ALA A 92 -8.79 2.35 2.02
C ALA A 92 -8.51 3.44 0.98
N ARG A 93 -9.38 4.45 0.89
CA ARG A 93 -9.22 5.60 -0.03
C ARG A 93 -9.07 6.90 0.75
N PHE A 94 -8.23 7.82 0.24
CA PHE A 94 -8.16 9.17 0.82
C PHE A 94 -9.46 9.96 0.67
N ASP A 95 -10.23 9.72 -0.40
CA ASP A 95 -11.48 10.43 -0.67
C ASP A 95 -12.58 10.04 0.35
N ASP A 96 -12.59 8.78 0.79
CA ASP A 96 -13.54 8.30 1.81
C ASP A 96 -13.22 8.88 3.19
N ALA A 97 -11.96 9.23 3.44
CA ALA A 97 -11.49 9.89 4.65
C ALA A 97 -11.98 11.34 4.80
N VAL A 98 -12.53 11.96 3.75
CA VAL A 98 -13.18 13.28 3.86
C VAL A 98 -14.53 13.15 4.58
N ASN A 99 -15.13 11.95 4.58
CA ASN A 99 -16.38 11.66 5.29
C ASN A 99 -16.16 10.95 6.64
N ALA A 100 -14.99 10.35 6.87
CA ALA A 100 -14.56 9.89 8.19
C ALA A 100 -13.91 11.05 8.96
N ALA A 101 -14.16 11.17 10.27
CA ALA A 101 -13.76 12.32 11.09
C ALA A 101 -12.31 12.80 10.85
N PRO A 102 -12.04 14.12 10.94
CA PRO A 102 -10.74 14.69 10.55
C PRO A 102 -9.58 14.09 11.34
N ILE A 103 -8.62 13.50 10.61
CA ILE A 103 -7.34 13.03 11.15
C ILE A 103 -6.61 14.23 11.77
N ARG A 104 -6.48 14.25 13.10
CA ARG A 104 -5.65 15.24 13.80
C ARG A 104 -4.19 14.89 13.60
N LEU A 105 -3.51 15.63 12.71
CA LEU A 105 -2.06 15.64 12.65
C LEU A 105 -1.55 16.35 13.92
N VAL A 106 -0.89 15.61 14.82
CA VAL A 106 -0.17 16.19 15.95
C VAL A 106 1.20 16.63 15.43
N ALA A 107 1.52 17.91 15.66
CA ALA A 107 2.76 18.57 15.23
C ALA A 107 3.99 18.11 16.01
#